data_AF-A0A448USF7-F1
#
_entry.id   AF-A0A448USF7-F1
#
_cell.length_a   1.000
_cell.length_b   1.000
_cell.length_c   1.000
_cell.angle_alpha   90.00
_cell.angle_beta   90.00
_cell.angle_gamma   90.00
#
_symmetry.space_group_name_H-M   'P 1'
#
loop_
_entity.id
_entity.type
_entity.pdbx_description
1 polymer ?
#
loop_
_entity_poly.entity_id
_entity_poly.type
_entity_poly.pdbx_seq_one_letter_code
_entity_poly.pdbx_strand_id
1 'polypeptide(L)'
;MAYTPERPKSFVAPLFIREDGYWENHMLPYLEAEGWAVITVDCAGVVSYMDFARRLVKTIDPTYSFPEGFNMRWAAEEACSIRDRDMRQGLFVLYKNFEQLFTMADDDISACVNILEIMEVNYAGRPLHGSGSYQVLVGYGFDISQENVSQMEEFFENRVVIAADEAEYPWTEVEKSKKFFFPNGFPDPLYEDGTDWINDPDEYPESTTYTGGNS
;
A
#
# COMPACT_ATOMS: atom_id res chain seq x y z
N MET A 1 22.16 6.66 -14.00
CA MET A 1 21.29 5.82 -14.85
C MET A 1 19.87 6.29 -14.61
N ALA A 2 19.17 6.75 -15.64
CA ALA A 2 17.75 7.10 -15.51
C ALA A 2 16.98 5.80 -15.28
N TYR A 3 16.27 5.71 -14.15
CA TYR A 3 15.32 4.64 -13.90
C TYR A 3 14.28 4.71 -15.02
N THR A 4 14.19 3.67 -15.84
CA THR A 4 13.11 3.52 -16.81
C THR A 4 12.10 2.64 -16.10
N PRO A 5 10.93 3.16 -15.70
CA PRO A 5 9.89 2.31 -15.12
C PRO A 5 9.50 1.30 -16.22
N GLU A 6 9.94 0.05 -16.09
CA GLU A 6 9.34 -1.01 -16.90
C GLU A 6 7.89 -1.14 -16.41
N ARG A 7 6.92 -0.99 -17.31
CA ARG A 7 5.51 -1.27 -16.97
C ARG A 7 5.48 -2.66 -16.32
N PRO A 8 4.95 -2.80 -15.10
CA PRO A 8 5.02 -4.05 -14.40
C PRO A 8 4.24 -5.09 -15.19
N LYS A 9 4.94 -6.07 -15.76
CA LYS A 9 4.37 -7.02 -16.74
C LYS A 9 3.36 -8.00 -16.10
N SER A 10 3.31 -8.06 -14.78
CA SER A 10 2.43 -8.93 -13.99
C SER A 10 1.43 -8.19 -13.09
N PHE A 11 1.50 -6.85 -13.00
CA PHE A 11 0.59 -6.09 -12.17
C PHE A 11 -0.84 -6.18 -12.73
N VAL A 12 -1.79 -6.44 -11.84
CA VAL A 12 -3.23 -6.46 -12.12
C VAL A 12 -3.86 -5.38 -11.28
N ALA A 13 -4.64 -4.48 -11.89
CA ALA A 13 -5.21 -3.32 -11.22
C ALA A 13 -6.65 -3.58 -10.76
N PRO A 14 -6.93 -3.66 -9.44
CA PRO A 14 -8.29 -3.65 -8.94
C PRO A 14 -8.93 -2.27 -9.12
N LEU A 15 -10.06 -2.22 -9.82
CA LEU A 15 -10.80 -1.00 -10.10
C LEU A 15 -12.02 -0.93 -9.19
N PHE A 16 -12.08 0.11 -8.38
CA PHE A 16 -13.21 0.44 -7.53
C PHE A 16 -14.04 1.52 -8.23
N ILE A 17 -15.15 1.13 -8.82
CA ILE A 17 -16.02 2.07 -9.53
C ILE A 17 -16.82 2.86 -8.49
N ARG A 18 -16.64 4.18 -8.45
CA ARG A 18 -17.26 5.07 -7.45
C ARG A 18 -18.78 4.96 -7.45
N GLU A 19 -19.38 4.90 -8.63
CA GLU A 19 -20.84 4.84 -8.81
C GLU A 19 -21.45 3.55 -8.23
N ASP A 20 -20.69 2.45 -8.19
CA ASP A 20 -21.12 1.18 -7.61
C ASP A 20 -21.07 1.20 -6.07
N GLY A 21 -20.30 2.13 -5.50
CA GLY A 21 -20.18 2.30 -4.05
C GLY A 21 -19.52 1.12 -3.32
N TYR A 22 -18.92 0.16 -4.04
CA TYR A 22 -18.34 -1.05 -3.45
C TYR A 22 -17.20 -0.72 -2.46
N TRP A 23 -16.37 0.27 -2.76
CA TRP A 23 -15.32 0.72 -1.84
C TRP A 23 -15.90 1.14 -0.48
N GLU A 24 -16.81 2.11 -0.47
CA GLU A 24 -17.35 2.71 0.76
C GLU A 24 -18.29 1.75 1.52
N ASN A 25 -19.06 0.93 0.78
CA ASN A 25 -20.10 0.08 1.38
C ASN A 25 -19.63 -1.32 1.75
N HIS A 26 -18.54 -1.83 1.15
CA HIS A 26 -18.08 -3.22 1.33
C HIS A 26 -16.59 -3.29 1.70
N MET A 27 -15.70 -2.86 0.80
CA MET A 27 -14.26 -3.09 0.97
C MET A 27 -13.68 -2.34 2.17
N LEU A 28 -13.94 -1.04 2.32
CA LEU A 28 -13.44 -0.26 3.45
C LEU A 28 -13.97 -0.80 4.80
N PRO A 29 -15.29 -1.02 4.99
CA PRO A 29 -15.80 -1.65 6.22
C PRO A 29 -15.19 -3.03 6.51
N TYR A 30 -14.95 -3.84 5.48
CA TYR A 30 -14.28 -5.14 5.62
C TYR A 30 -12.85 -4.99 6.13
N LEU A 31 -12.05 -4.12 5.49
CA LEU A 31 -10.66 -3.86 5.86
C LEU A 31 -10.57 -3.35 7.30
N GLU A 32 -11.44 -2.41 7.70
CA GLU A 32 -11.51 -1.89 9.06
C GLU A 32 -11.90 -2.97 10.08
N ALA A 33 -12.89 -3.81 9.75
CA ALA A 33 -13.33 -4.90 10.63
C ALA A 33 -12.26 -5.99 10.80
N GLU A 34 -11.47 -6.24 9.76
CA GLU A 34 -10.34 -7.17 9.77
C GLU A 34 -9.07 -6.54 10.38
N GLY A 35 -9.07 -5.24 10.67
CA GLY A 35 -7.96 -4.53 11.31
C GLY A 35 -6.81 -4.16 10.36
N TRP A 36 -7.06 -4.04 9.07
CA TRP A 36 -6.06 -3.57 8.10
C TRP A 36 -5.76 -2.09 8.29
N ALA A 37 -4.49 -1.70 8.12
CA ALA A 37 -4.15 -0.30 7.94
C ALA A 37 -4.58 0.16 6.55
N VAL A 38 -5.35 1.25 6.47
CA VAL A 38 -5.80 1.81 5.19
C VAL A 38 -5.15 3.17 4.94
N ILE A 39 -4.59 3.35 3.74
CA ILE A 39 -4.05 4.60 3.24
C ILE A 39 -4.83 4.98 1.99
N THR A 40 -5.42 6.17 1.99
CA THR A 40 -6.14 6.72 0.83
C THR A 40 -5.45 7.97 0.34
N VAL A 41 -4.89 7.91 -0.88
CA VAL A 41 -4.23 9.03 -1.52
C VAL A 41 -5.20 9.65 -2.52
N ASP A 42 -5.58 10.92 -2.29
CA ASP A 42 -6.46 11.63 -3.22
C ASP A 42 -5.68 12.21 -4.40
N CYS A 43 -5.93 11.66 -5.59
CA CYS A 43 -5.35 12.09 -6.85
C CYS A 43 -6.06 13.31 -7.46
N ALA A 44 -7.16 13.79 -6.86
CA ALA A 44 -7.88 14.95 -7.37
C ALA A 44 -6.98 16.20 -7.46
N GLY A 45 -6.93 16.80 -8.65
CA GLY A 45 -6.15 17.99 -8.93
C GLY A 45 -4.63 17.80 -8.81
N VAL A 46 -4.13 16.57 -8.91
CA VAL A 46 -2.69 16.32 -9.07
C VAL A 46 -2.22 16.92 -10.40
N VAL A 47 -1.13 17.68 -10.36
CA VAL A 47 -0.59 18.37 -11.56
C VAL A 47 0.72 17.79 -12.09
N SER A 48 1.36 16.90 -11.33
CA SER A 48 2.58 16.19 -11.74
C SER A 48 2.81 14.96 -10.86
N TYR A 49 3.61 14.00 -11.33
CA TYR A 49 3.98 12.83 -10.53
C TYR A 49 4.74 13.21 -9.24
N MET A 50 5.43 14.37 -9.24
CA MET A 50 6.08 14.90 -8.04
C MET A 50 5.08 15.51 -7.04
N ASP A 51 3.96 16.08 -7.51
CA ASP A 51 2.85 16.49 -6.62
C ASP A 51 2.21 15.24 -6.00
N PHE A 52 1.92 14.22 -6.82
CA PHE A 52 1.47 12.92 -6.33
C PHE A 52 2.40 12.34 -5.26
N ALA A 53 3.72 12.30 -5.52
CA ALA A 53 4.72 11.79 -4.59
C ALA A 53 4.67 12.49 -3.22
N ARG A 54 4.54 13.81 -3.23
CA ARG A 54 4.43 14.60 -2.00
C ARG A 54 3.12 14.31 -1.26
N ARG A 55 2.01 14.15 -1.98
CA ARG A 55 0.71 13.81 -1.38
C ARG A 55 0.73 12.42 -0.75
N LEU A 56 1.29 11.43 -1.43
CA LEU A 56 1.48 10.09 -0.88
C LEU A 56 2.27 10.15 0.43
N VAL A 57 3.46 10.77 0.42
CA VAL A 57 4.29 10.89 1.63
C VAL A 57 3.57 11.65 2.74
N LYS A 58 2.83 12.72 2.42
CA LYS A 58 2.03 13.45 3.42
C LYS A 58 0.84 12.66 3.97
N THR A 59 0.31 11.72 3.20
CA THR A 59 -0.76 10.82 3.65
C THR A 59 -0.20 9.77 4.61
N ILE A 60 1.03 9.31 4.36
CA ILE A 60 1.77 8.41 5.25
C ILE A 60 2.18 9.14 6.53
N ASP A 61 2.93 10.23 6.40
CA ASP A 61 3.44 11.08 7.49
C ASP A 61 3.04 12.55 7.23
N PRO A 62 1.97 13.03 7.90
CA PRO A 62 1.53 14.42 7.80
C PRO A 62 2.58 15.43 8.25
N THR A 63 3.52 15.05 9.11
CA THR A 63 4.57 15.92 9.68
C THR A 63 5.83 15.98 8.82
N TYR A 64 5.95 15.10 7.81
CA TYR A 64 7.14 14.97 6.98
C TYR A 64 7.65 16.29 6.39
N SER A 65 8.94 16.58 6.56
CA SER A 65 9.57 17.75 5.96
C SER A 65 10.36 17.34 4.72
N PHE A 66 9.93 17.80 3.55
CA PHE A 66 10.56 17.43 2.29
C PHE A 66 11.99 17.98 2.18
N PRO A 67 13.01 17.11 2.01
CA PRO A 67 14.37 17.57 1.78
C PRO A 67 14.56 18.18 0.39
N GLU A 68 15.63 18.95 0.23
CA GLU A 68 16.09 19.36 -1.10
C GLU A 68 16.44 18.12 -1.94
N GLY A 69 15.99 18.08 -3.19
CA GLY A 69 16.22 16.93 -4.08
C GLY A 69 15.24 15.76 -3.91
N PHE A 70 14.16 15.94 -3.12
CA PHE A 70 13.06 14.97 -3.04
C PHE A 70 12.58 14.54 -4.42
N ASN A 71 12.43 13.22 -4.62
CA ASN A 71 12.11 12.59 -5.90
C ASN A 71 11.27 11.32 -5.69
N MET A 72 10.84 10.67 -6.77
CA MET A 72 10.00 9.46 -6.72
C MET A 72 10.62 8.29 -5.97
N ARG A 73 11.94 8.11 -6.07
CA ARG A 73 12.62 7.05 -5.32
C ARG A 73 12.48 7.29 -3.82
N TRP A 74 12.66 8.53 -3.39
CA TRP A 74 12.47 8.90 -1.99
C TRP A 74 11.03 8.63 -1.53
N ALA A 75 10.04 9.01 -2.34
CA ALA A 75 8.64 8.71 -2.02
C ALA A 75 8.36 7.20 -1.87
N ALA A 76 8.96 6.36 -2.71
CA ALA A 76 8.86 4.91 -2.60
C ALA A 76 9.54 4.37 -1.33
N GLU A 77 10.70 4.92 -0.96
CA GLU A 77 11.41 4.56 0.29
C GLU A 77 10.58 4.88 1.53
N GLU A 78 9.92 6.05 1.59
CA GLU A 78 9.00 6.41 2.67
C GLU A 78 7.76 5.50 2.69
N ALA A 79 7.19 5.16 1.53
CA ALA A 79 6.06 4.25 1.43
C ALA A 79 6.38 2.82 1.91
N CYS A 80 7.65 2.42 1.84
CA CYS A 80 8.16 1.14 2.33
C CYS A 80 8.65 1.18 3.79
N SER A 81 8.54 2.33 4.47
CA SER A 81 9.07 2.54 5.82
C SER A 81 8.03 3.11 6.78
N ILE A 82 6.77 2.70 6.62
CA ILE A 82 5.67 3.15 7.48
C ILE A 82 5.86 2.52 8.87
N ARG A 83 5.96 3.37 9.92
CA ARG A 83 6.17 2.94 11.30
C ARG A 83 4.94 3.18 12.20
N ASP A 84 4.22 4.27 11.97
CA ASP A 84 3.16 4.71 12.89
C ASP A 84 1.79 4.04 12.68
N ARG A 85 1.74 2.79 12.19
CA ARG A 85 0.50 2.08 11.87
C ARG A 85 0.63 0.58 12.16
N ASP A 86 -0.37 0.01 12.84
CA ASP A 86 -0.52 -1.44 12.93
C ASP A 86 -0.94 -2.01 11.57
N MET A 87 -0.02 -2.73 10.91
CA MET A 87 -0.25 -3.40 9.63
C MET A 87 -0.23 -4.92 9.76
N ARG A 88 -0.42 -5.48 10.98
CA ARG A 88 -0.32 -6.93 11.23
C ARG A 88 -1.35 -7.71 10.43
N GLN A 89 -2.51 -7.10 10.20
CA GLN A 89 -3.57 -7.69 9.39
C GLN A 89 -3.41 -7.40 7.89
N GLY A 90 -2.61 -6.40 7.55
CA GLY A 90 -2.30 -5.98 6.21
C GLY A 90 -2.27 -4.47 6.08
N LEU A 91 -1.74 -4.00 4.96
CA LEU A 91 -1.74 -2.61 4.52
C LEU A 91 -2.52 -2.53 3.21
N PHE A 92 -3.54 -1.69 3.16
CA PHE A 92 -4.27 -1.39 1.95
C PHE A 92 -3.99 0.03 1.48
N VAL A 93 -3.64 0.20 0.19
CA VAL A 93 -3.43 1.52 -0.41
C VAL A 93 -4.44 1.77 -1.53
N LEU A 94 -5.32 2.74 -1.34
CA LEU A 94 -6.25 3.22 -2.37
C LEU A 94 -5.73 4.51 -2.99
N TYR A 95 -5.65 4.56 -4.32
CA TYR A 95 -5.53 5.81 -5.07
C TYR A 95 -6.94 6.27 -5.48
N LYS A 96 -7.44 7.34 -4.86
CA LYS A 96 -8.78 7.89 -5.06
C LYS A 96 -8.80 8.91 -6.19
N ASN A 97 -9.85 8.92 -7.01
CA ASN A 97 -9.92 9.76 -8.21
C ASN A 97 -8.73 9.53 -9.16
N PHE A 98 -8.28 8.27 -9.30
CA PHE A 98 -7.05 7.94 -10.00
C PHE A 98 -7.06 8.38 -11.46
N GLU A 99 -8.24 8.40 -12.09
CA GLU A 99 -8.43 8.86 -13.47
C GLU A 99 -7.90 10.29 -13.71
N GLN A 100 -7.82 11.13 -12.67
CA GLN A 100 -7.29 12.49 -12.82
C GLN A 100 -5.78 12.53 -13.14
N LEU A 101 -5.07 11.43 -12.92
CA LEU A 101 -3.67 11.30 -13.29
C LEU A 101 -3.45 11.24 -14.81
N PHE A 102 -4.49 10.92 -15.62
CA PHE A 102 -4.40 10.88 -17.09
C PHE A 102 -4.20 12.25 -17.77
N THR A 103 -4.01 13.31 -16.98
CA THR A 103 -3.50 14.59 -17.45
C THR A 103 -1.98 14.60 -17.65
N MET A 104 -1.28 13.59 -17.09
CA MET A 104 0.17 13.40 -17.17
C MET A 104 0.55 12.41 -18.28
N ALA A 105 1.85 12.28 -18.55
CA ALA A 105 2.35 11.28 -19.49
C ALA A 105 2.28 9.85 -18.89
N ASP A 106 2.15 8.83 -19.73
CA ASP A 106 2.02 7.43 -19.30
C ASP A 106 3.17 6.95 -18.41
N ASP A 107 4.40 7.42 -18.65
CA ASP A 107 5.59 7.08 -17.86
C ASP A 107 5.54 7.69 -16.45
N ASP A 108 5.02 8.92 -16.34
CA ASP A 108 4.76 9.58 -15.06
C ASP A 108 3.69 8.85 -14.25
N ILE A 109 2.57 8.46 -14.89
CA ILE A 109 1.50 7.67 -14.24
C ILE A 109 2.05 6.29 -13.82
N SER A 110 2.83 5.65 -14.69
CA SER A 110 3.47 4.36 -14.40
C SER A 110 4.39 4.47 -13.19
N ALA A 111 5.12 5.59 -13.03
CA ALA A 111 5.95 5.81 -11.85
C ALA A 111 5.14 5.88 -10.55
N CYS A 112 3.94 6.48 -10.57
CA CYS A 112 3.02 6.51 -9.43
C CYS A 112 2.51 5.10 -9.05
N VAL A 113 2.13 4.31 -10.05
CA VAL A 113 1.67 2.92 -9.87
C VAL A 113 2.79 2.02 -9.36
N ASN A 114 4.00 2.18 -9.90
CA ASN A 114 5.17 1.37 -9.56
C ASN A 114 5.55 1.43 -8.06
N ILE A 115 5.14 2.47 -7.34
CA ILE A 115 5.29 2.51 -5.88
C ILE A 115 4.54 1.36 -5.21
N LEU A 116 3.33 1.00 -5.67
CA LEU A 116 2.53 -0.10 -5.11
C LEU A 116 3.22 -1.46 -5.31
N GLU A 117 3.83 -1.69 -6.46
CA GLU A 117 4.60 -2.92 -6.72
C GLU A 117 5.85 -2.97 -5.84
N ILE A 118 6.56 -1.85 -5.69
CA ILE A 118 7.70 -1.77 -4.77
C ILE A 118 7.24 -2.09 -3.34
N MET A 119 6.11 -1.52 -2.89
CA MET A 119 5.53 -1.83 -1.58
C MET A 119 5.20 -3.31 -1.46
N GLU A 120 4.51 -3.91 -2.43
CA GLU A 120 4.18 -5.33 -2.44
C GLU A 120 5.43 -6.20 -2.27
N VAL A 121 6.48 -5.96 -3.05
CA VAL A 121 7.74 -6.72 -2.96
C VAL A 121 8.47 -6.47 -1.64
N ASN A 122 8.54 -5.22 -1.19
CA ASN A 122 9.27 -4.83 0.02
C ASN A 122 8.63 -5.45 1.27
N TYR A 123 7.31 -5.34 1.39
CA TYR A 123 6.54 -5.84 2.53
C TYR A 123 6.29 -7.35 2.47
N ALA A 124 6.25 -7.97 1.28
CA ALA A 124 6.12 -9.43 1.15
C ALA A 124 7.43 -10.19 1.41
N GLY A 125 8.58 -9.53 1.30
CA GLY A 125 9.87 -10.17 1.25
C GLY A 125 10.40 -10.69 2.59
N ARG A 126 9.77 -11.68 3.25
CA ARG A 126 10.46 -12.57 4.23
C ARG A 126 9.90 -14.00 4.37
N PRO A 127 10.78 -14.99 4.68
CA PRO A 127 10.39 -16.33 5.11
C PRO A 127 9.94 -16.36 6.59
N LEU A 128 9.06 -17.32 6.91
CA LEU A 128 8.38 -17.53 8.20
C LEU A 128 9.29 -17.82 9.43
N HIS A 129 10.61 -17.68 9.33
CA HIS A 129 11.57 -18.07 10.38
C HIS A 129 12.80 -17.11 10.51
N GLY A 130 12.67 -16.05 11.34
CA GLY A 130 13.72 -15.21 11.98
C GLY A 130 14.71 -14.43 11.08
N SER A 131 15.35 -13.33 11.49
CA SER A 131 15.17 -12.32 12.56
C SER A 131 15.42 -10.93 11.91
N GLY A 132 14.49 -9.99 12.06
CA GLY A 132 14.69 -8.58 11.69
C GLY A 132 14.10 -8.06 10.38
N SER A 133 12.84 -8.34 10.02
CA SER A 133 11.90 -7.36 9.43
C SER A 133 10.48 -7.93 9.26
N TYR A 134 9.52 -7.01 9.19
CA TYR A 134 8.06 -7.16 9.18
C TYR A 134 7.51 -7.74 7.87
N GLN A 135 6.77 -8.86 7.93
CA GLN A 135 6.00 -9.33 6.77
C GLN A 135 4.61 -8.69 6.82
N VAL A 136 4.26 -7.96 5.75
CA VAL A 136 2.94 -7.32 5.63
C VAL A 136 2.30 -7.76 4.34
N LEU A 137 1.03 -8.12 4.44
CA LEU A 137 0.17 -8.34 3.28
C LEU A 137 -0.22 -6.99 2.70
N VAL A 138 0.11 -6.72 1.44
CA VAL A 138 -0.24 -5.47 0.77
C VAL A 138 -1.41 -5.69 -0.17
N GLY A 139 -2.49 -4.93 0.04
CA GLY A 139 -3.59 -4.77 -0.89
C GLY A 139 -3.59 -3.38 -1.51
N TYR A 140 -4.17 -3.23 -2.69
CA TYR A 140 -4.21 -1.95 -3.38
C TYR A 140 -5.39 -1.82 -4.34
N GLY A 141 -5.74 -0.59 -4.69
CA GLY A 141 -6.84 -0.32 -5.59
C GLY A 141 -6.84 1.07 -6.19
N PHE A 142 -7.59 1.21 -7.28
CA PHE A 142 -7.80 2.47 -7.98
C PHE A 142 -9.29 2.79 -7.97
N ASP A 143 -9.65 3.85 -7.26
CA ASP A 143 -11.00 4.39 -7.27
C ASP A 143 -11.16 5.34 -8.45
N ILE A 144 -12.15 5.05 -9.30
CA ILE A 144 -12.38 5.71 -10.60
C ILE A 144 -13.87 5.92 -10.85
N SER A 145 -14.21 6.83 -11.77
CA SER A 145 -15.58 6.86 -12.32
C SER A 145 -15.80 5.80 -13.39
N GLN A 146 -17.05 5.34 -13.51
CA GLN A 146 -17.52 4.36 -14.49
C GLN A 146 -17.13 4.69 -15.94
N GLU A 147 -17.13 5.97 -16.32
CA GLU A 147 -16.79 6.41 -17.68
C GLU A 147 -15.31 6.22 -18.04
N ASN A 148 -14.43 6.09 -17.05
CA ASN A 148 -12.98 5.94 -17.24
C ASN A 148 -12.50 4.48 -17.23
N VAL A 149 -13.41 3.50 -17.08
CA VAL A 149 -13.06 2.07 -17.06
C VAL A 149 -12.29 1.66 -18.32
N SER A 150 -12.74 2.08 -19.51
CA SER A 150 -12.04 1.71 -20.77
C SER A 150 -10.65 2.33 -20.90
N GLN A 151 -10.46 3.55 -20.37
CA GLN A 151 -9.12 4.17 -20.33
C GLN A 151 -8.19 3.42 -19.38
N MET A 152 -8.72 2.93 -18.26
CA MET A 152 -7.97 2.11 -17.31
C MET A 152 -7.61 0.74 -17.90
N GLU A 153 -8.55 0.09 -18.59
CA GLU A 153 -8.29 -1.14 -19.35
C GLU A 153 -7.18 -0.94 -20.38
N GLU A 154 -7.17 0.17 -21.12
CA GLU A 154 -6.11 0.47 -22.08
C GLU A 154 -4.75 0.68 -21.39
N PHE A 155 -4.71 1.51 -20.35
CA PHE A 155 -3.48 1.83 -19.62
C PHE A 155 -2.84 0.60 -18.97
N PHE A 156 -3.65 -0.27 -18.35
CA PHE A 156 -3.20 -1.52 -17.72
C PHE A 156 -3.18 -2.71 -18.68
N GLU A 157 -3.32 -2.51 -20.00
CA GLU A 157 -3.26 -3.57 -21.01
C GLU A 157 -4.26 -4.72 -20.74
N ASN A 158 -5.47 -4.36 -20.31
CA ASN A 158 -6.58 -5.23 -19.89
C ASN A 158 -6.29 -6.11 -18.66
N ARG A 159 -5.23 -5.82 -17.91
CA ARG A 159 -4.93 -6.48 -16.64
C ARG A 159 -5.61 -5.74 -15.50
N VAL A 160 -6.94 -5.74 -15.54
CA VAL A 160 -7.79 -5.10 -14.54
C VAL A 160 -8.75 -6.10 -13.92
N VAL A 161 -9.16 -5.86 -12.68
CA VAL A 161 -10.21 -6.61 -12.00
C VAL A 161 -11.22 -5.61 -11.47
N ILE A 162 -12.47 -5.70 -11.88
CA ILE A 162 -13.52 -4.87 -11.29
C ILE A 162 -13.81 -5.40 -9.88
N ALA A 163 -13.77 -4.51 -8.89
CA ALA A 163 -13.95 -4.87 -7.50
C ALA A 163 -15.39 -5.32 -7.22
N ALA A 164 -15.54 -6.51 -6.65
CA ALA A 164 -16.79 -7.14 -6.25
C ALA A 164 -16.50 -8.21 -5.18
N ASP A 165 -17.51 -8.68 -4.45
CA ASP A 165 -17.33 -9.67 -3.37
C ASP A 165 -16.72 -10.99 -3.89
N GLU A 166 -17.04 -11.38 -5.12
CA GLU A 166 -16.55 -12.58 -5.80
C GLU A 166 -15.24 -12.38 -6.57
N ALA A 167 -14.69 -11.17 -6.59
CA ALA A 167 -13.47 -10.87 -7.34
C ALA A 167 -12.24 -11.53 -6.70
N GLU A 168 -11.35 -12.05 -7.53
CA GLU A 168 -10.03 -12.53 -7.10
C GLU A 168 -9.01 -11.39 -7.26
N TYR A 169 -8.61 -10.83 -6.12
CA TYR A 169 -7.61 -9.76 -6.05
C TYR A 169 -6.20 -10.32 -6.09
N PRO A 170 -5.18 -9.52 -6.47
CA PRO A 170 -3.79 -9.94 -6.50
C PRO A 170 -3.29 -10.57 -5.18
N TRP A 171 -3.82 -10.12 -4.04
CA TRP A 171 -3.45 -10.59 -2.71
C TRP A 171 -4.38 -11.68 -2.13
N THR A 172 -5.44 -12.09 -2.83
CA THR A 172 -6.49 -12.99 -2.28
C THR A 172 -5.93 -14.31 -1.74
N GLU A 173 -5.02 -14.98 -2.46
CA GLU A 173 -4.46 -16.26 -2.01
C GLU A 173 -3.50 -16.09 -0.82
N VAL A 174 -2.77 -14.98 -0.78
CA VAL A 174 -1.89 -14.64 0.35
C VAL A 174 -2.74 -14.29 1.57
N GLU A 175 -3.86 -13.60 1.40
CA GLU A 175 -4.81 -13.31 2.46
C GLU A 175 -5.41 -14.57 3.07
N LYS A 176 -5.89 -15.50 2.24
CA LYS A 176 -6.39 -16.81 2.70
C LYS A 176 -5.34 -17.56 3.50
N SER A 177 -4.10 -17.59 2.99
CA SER A 177 -2.97 -18.23 3.68
C SER A 177 -2.66 -17.55 5.01
N LYS A 178 -2.62 -16.20 5.03
CA LYS A 178 -2.44 -15.41 6.25
C LYS A 178 -3.52 -15.72 7.27
N LYS A 179 -4.80 -15.72 6.90
CA LYS A 179 -5.90 -16.02 7.83
C LYS A 179 -5.83 -17.44 8.39
N PHE A 180 -5.32 -18.40 7.61
CA PHE A 180 -5.15 -19.77 8.06
C PHE A 180 -4.01 -19.94 9.07
N PHE A 181 -2.82 -19.37 8.77
CA PHE A 181 -1.63 -19.54 9.62
C PHE A 181 -1.52 -18.51 10.75
N PHE A 182 -2.04 -17.31 10.52
CA PHE A 182 -1.94 -16.12 11.37
C PHE A 182 -3.31 -15.43 11.51
N PRO A 183 -4.31 -16.10 12.13
CA PRO A 183 -5.66 -15.58 12.23
C PRO A 183 -5.76 -14.25 13.00
N ASN A 184 -4.80 -13.97 13.88
CA ASN A 184 -4.72 -12.72 14.64
C ASN A 184 -3.71 -11.72 14.03
N GLY A 185 -3.42 -11.86 12.73
CA GLY A 185 -2.42 -11.06 12.03
C GLY A 185 -1.02 -11.66 12.15
N PHE A 186 -0.13 -11.20 11.28
CA PHE A 186 1.29 -11.55 11.33
C PHE A 186 1.88 -11.25 12.72
N PRO A 187 2.91 -11.99 13.15
CA PRO A 187 3.59 -11.70 14.39
C PRO A 187 4.13 -10.26 14.37
N ASP A 188 4.24 -9.65 15.56
CA ASP A 188 4.90 -8.36 15.70
C ASP A 188 6.30 -8.44 15.08
N PRO A 189 6.78 -7.35 14.45
CA PRO A 189 8.12 -7.32 13.90
C PRO A 189 9.14 -7.55 15.03
N LEU A 190 9.86 -8.67 14.97
CA LEU A 190 10.92 -9.01 15.92
C LEU A 190 12.25 -8.47 15.38
N TYR A 191 12.90 -7.57 16.11
CA TYR A 191 14.23 -7.07 15.81
C TYR A 191 15.27 -7.53 16.84
N GLU A 192 16.45 -7.92 16.33
CA GLU A 192 17.60 -8.41 17.07
C GLU A 192 18.68 -7.32 17.03
N ASP A 193 18.92 -6.61 18.13
CA ASP A 193 20.13 -5.80 18.29
C ASP A 193 21.14 -6.58 19.13
N GLY A 194 21.89 -7.45 18.44
CA GLY A 194 23.22 -7.94 18.82
C GLY A 194 23.38 -8.75 20.11
N THR A 195 22.51 -8.59 21.09
CA THR A 195 22.57 -9.21 22.42
C THR A 195 21.21 -9.32 23.12
N ASP A 196 20.19 -8.51 22.77
CA ASP A 196 18.89 -8.52 23.45
C ASP A 196 17.68 -8.31 22.51
N TRP A 197 16.52 -8.82 22.93
CA TRP A 197 15.23 -8.62 22.28
C TRP A 197 14.70 -7.23 22.64
N ILE A 198 14.63 -6.32 21.67
CA ILE A 198 14.17 -4.95 21.91
C ILE A 198 12.69 -4.82 21.51
N ASN A 199 11.86 -4.46 22.48
CA ASN A 199 10.50 -3.96 22.29
C ASN A 199 10.54 -2.46 22.64
N ASP A 200 10.90 -1.60 21.68
CA ASP A 200 10.92 -0.15 21.90
C ASP A 200 9.67 0.50 21.25
N PRO A 201 8.71 0.99 22.04
CA PRO A 201 7.51 1.64 21.52
C PRO A 201 7.73 3.05 20.95
N ASP A 202 8.85 3.71 21.25
CA ASP A 202 9.22 5.01 20.65
C ASP A 202 9.91 4.80 19.29
N GLU A 203 10.46 3.61 19.05
CA GLU A 203 11.06 3.21 17.77
C GLU A 203 10.08 2.40 16.89
N TYR A 204 9.12 1.68 17.51
CA TYR A 204 8.16 0.75 16.85
C TYR A 204 6.75 0.80 17.47
N PRO A 205 5.98 1.89 17.23
CA PRO A 205 4.65 2.12 17.80
C PRO A 205 3.56 1.14 17.30
N GLU A 206 3.86 0.32 16.29
CA GLU A 206 2.98 -0.70 15.73
C GLU A 206 2.90 -2.01 16.54
N SER A 207 3.80 -2.21 17.51
CA SER A 207 3.82 -3.43 18.34
C SER A 207 2.67 -3.46 19.34
N THR A 208 1.80 -4.45 19.22
CA THR A 208 0.62 -4.61 20.12
C THR A 208 0.91 -5.49 21.33
N THR A 209 2.12 -6.05 21.46
CA THR A 209 2.54 -6.90 22.59
C THR A 209 3.18 -6.14 23.76
N TYR A 210 3.27 -4.81 23.70
CA TYR A 210 3.70 -4.01 24.84
C TYR A 210 2.60 -3.96 25.92
N THR A 211 2.58 -4.95 26.82
CA THR A 211 2.02 -4.74 28.16
C THR A 211 3.11 -4.10 29.00
N GLY A 212 3.10 -2.77 29.11
CA GLY A 212 4.06 -2.01 29.92
C GLY A 212 4.35 -2.73 31.22
N GLY A 213 5.56 -3.27 31.31
CA GLY A 213 6.05 -3.91 32.51
C GLY A 213 6.21 -2.83 33.57
N ASN A 214 5.19 -2.69 34.43
CA ASN A 214 5.38 -2.08 35.73
C ASN A 214 6.56 -2.80 36.41
N SER A 215 7.70 -2.11 36.47
CA SER A 215 8.80 -2.37 37.38
C SER A 215 8.91 -1.19 38.32
#